data_AF-I9QTI9-F1
#
_entry.id   AF-I9QTI9-F1
#
_cell.length_a   1.000
_cell.length_b   1.000
_cell.length_c   1.000
_cell.angle_alpha   90.00
_cell.angle_beta   90.00
_cell.angle_gamma   90.00
#
_symmetry.space_group_name_H-M   'P 1'
#
loop_
_entity.id
_entity.type
_entity.pdbx_description
1 polymer ?
#
loop_
_entity_poly.entity_id
_entity_poly.type
_entity_poly.pdbx_seq_one_letter_code
_entity_poly.pdbx_strand_id
1 'polypeptide(L)'
;MKAAPYRFYRHCTIDEDGIMTCHAGSGSELNISEEVFEFRLRDMEFLNWMMRKARLEGRKIRSASLDERYFDNLLNYKRFQY
;
A
#
# COMPACT_ATOMS: atom_id res chain seq x y z
N MET A 1 -11.82 12.97 -8.54
CA MET A 1 -10.51 12.26 -8.63
C MET A 1 -10.49 11.16 -7.60
N LYS A 2 -10.20 9.89 -7.96
CA LYS A 2 -9.92 8.86 -6.94
C LYS A 2 -8.68 9.28 -6.13
N ALA A 3 -8.51 8.80 -4.91
CA ALA A 3 -7.32 9.13 -4.12
C ALA A 3 -6.06 8.54 -4.79
N ALA A 4 -4.93 9.25 -4.80
CA ALA A 4 -3.65 8.71 -5.31
C ALA A 4 -3.22 7.38 -4.64
N PRO A 5 -3.41 7.20 -3.31
CA PRO A 5 -3.15 5.91 -2.65
C PRO A 5 -3.99 4.78 -3.20
N TYR A 6 -5.28 5.02 -3.50
CA TYR A 6 -6.13 4.01 -4.11
C TYR A 6 -5.54 3.53 -5.43
N ARG A 7 -5.12 4.45 -6.31
CA ARG A 7 -4.59 4.07 -7.64
C ARG A 7 -3.33 3.23 -7.52
N PHE A 8 -2.44 3.60 -6.59
CA PHE A 8 -1.23 2.84 -6.30
C PHE A 8 -1.53 1.44 -5.75
N TYR A 9 -2.24 1.34 -4.62
CA TYR A 9 -2.46 0.05 -3.96
C TYR A 9 -3.37 -0.90 -4.76
N ARG A 10 -4.20 -0.39 -5.69
CA ARG A 10 -4.95 -1.25 -6.63
C ARG A 10 -4.06 -2.00 -7.62
N HIS A 11 -2.83 -1.53 -7.83
CA HIS A 11 -1.82 -2.20 -8.65
C HIS A 11 -0.81 -2.95 -7.79
N CYS A 12 -1.13 -3.19 -6.51
CA CYS A 12 -0.30 -3.96 -5.61
C CYS A 12 -0.94 -5.31 -5.26
N THR A 13 -0.11 -6.31 -4.98
CA THR A 13 -0.51 -7.57 -4.34
C THR A 13 0.24 -7.75 -3.03
N ILE A 14 -0.32 -8.53 -2.11
CA ILE A 14 0.35 -8.94 -0.87
C ILE A 14 0.44 -10.46 -0.88
N ASP A 15 1.62 -11.00 -0.62
CA ASP A 15 1.83 -12.45 -0.49
C ASP A 15 1.41 -12.98 0.89
N GLU A 16 1.52 -14.30 1.09
CA GLU A 16 1.28 -14.94 2.40
C GLU A 16 2.20 -14.39 3.50
N ASP A 17 3.33 -13.81 3.08
CA ASP A 17 4.30 -13.21 3.96
C ASP A 17 3.97 -11.77 4.38
N GLY A 18 2.87 -11.21 3.85
CA GLY A 18 2.51 -9.83 4.09
C GLY A 18 3.41 -8.84 3.36
N ILE A 19 4.21 -9.32 2.40
CA ILE A 19 5.09 -8.50 1.57
C ILE A 19 4.30 -8.01 0.37
N MET A 20 4.28 -6.69 0.21
CA MET A 20 3.59 -6.01 -0.86
C MET A 20 4.48 -5.84 -2.08
N THR A 21 3.93 -6.04 -3.27
CA THR A 21 4.61 -5.78 -4.54
C THR A 21 3.72 -4.89 -5.41
N CYS A 22 4.27 -3.78 -5.91
CA CYS A 22 3.64 -2.93 -6.90
C CYS A 22 3.98 -3.44 -8.31
N HIS A 23 2.96 -3.55 -9.16
CA HIS A 23 3.09 -4.06 -10.54
C HIS A 23 3.13 -2.94 -11.60
N ALA A 24 2.97 -1.69 -11.20
CA ALA A 24 3.13 -0.54 -12.08
C ALA A 24 4.59 -0.08 -12.13
N GLY A 25 5.05 0.34 -13.30
CA GLY A 25 6.42 0.82 -13.52
C GLY A 25 6.60 2.33 -13.31
N SER A 26 5.52 3.10 -13.31
CA SER A 26 5.57 4.57 -13.22
C SER A 26 4.28 5.18 -12.65
N GLY A 27 4.37 6.45 -12.24
CA GLY A 27 3.19 7.23 -11.86
C GLY A 27 2.23 7.47 -13.03
N SER A 28 2.76 7.58 -14.24
CA SER A 28 1.97 7.77 -15.46
C SER A 28 0.96 6.64 -15.72
N GLU A 29 1.37 5.37 -15.53
CA GLU A 29 0.50 4.19 -15.65
C GLU A 29 -0.68 4.23 -14.67
N LEU A 30 -0.49 4.91 -13.55
CA LEU A 30 -1.45 5.04 -12.45
C LEU A 30 -2.20 6.37 -12.45
N ASN A 31 -1.95 7.25 -13.43
CA ASN A 31 -2.47 8.62 -13.45
C ASN A 31 -2.22 9.37 -12.13
N ILE A 32 -0.98 9.31 -11.64
CA ILE A 32 -0.43 10.10 -10.51
C ILE A 32 0.89 10.74 -10.97
N SER A 33 1.39 11.75 -10.24
CA SER A 33 2.74 12.26 -10.51
C SER A 33 3.80 11.24 -10.12
N GLU A 34 4.95 11.27 -10.80
CA GLU A 34 6.10 10.42 -10.46
C GLU A 34 6.57 10.62 -9.01
N GLU A 35 6.56 11.86 -8.52
CA GLU A 35 6.88 12.15 -7.12
C GLU A 35 5.97 11.38 -6.14
N VAL A 36 4.68 11.33 -6.43
CA VAL A 36 3.71 10.60 -5.59
C VAL A 36 3.90 9.09 -5.74
N PHE A 37 4.23 8.62 -6.93
CA PHE A 37 4.55 7.21 -7.18
C PHE A 37 5.78 6.77 -6.39
N GLU A 38 6.90 7.47 -6.52
CA GLU A 38 8.14 7.19 -5.80
C GLU A 38 7.96 7.27 -4.29
N PHE A 39 7.21 8.27 -3.80
CA PHE A 39 6.88 8.37 -2.39
C PHE A 39 6.15 7.10 -1.90
N ARG A 40 5.17 6.61 -2.65
CA ARG A 40 4.41 5.41 -2.30
C ARG A 40 5.23 4.14 -2.41
N LEU A 41 6.12 4.06 -3.39
CA LEU A 41 7.05 2.96 -3.55
C LEU A 41 7.97 2.86 -2.33
N ARG A 42 8.57 3.97 -1.91
CA ARG A 42 9.42 4.03 -0.70
C ARG A 42 8.66 3.66 0.58
N ASP A 43 7.43 4.16 0.73
CA ASP A 43 6.57 3.84 1.88
C ASP A 43 6.22 2.34 1.93
N MET A 44 5.87 1.75 0.79
CA MET A 44 5.62 0.31 0.65
C MET A 44 6.88 -0.52 0.99
N GLU A 45 8.05 -0.13 0.49
CA GLU A 45 9.31 -0.82 0.78
C GLU A 45 9.68 -0.75 2.26
N PHE A 46 9.43 0.38 2.92
CA PHE A 46 9.62 0.53 4.36
C PHE A 46 8.69 -0.41 5.15
N LEU A 47 7.42 -0.49 4.77
CA LEU A 47 6.47 -1.42 5.39
C LEU A 47 6.91 -2.88 5.20
N ASN A 48 7.37 -3.25 4.00
CA ASN A 48 7.91 -4.58 3.72
C ASN A 48 9.13 -4.90 4.60
N TRP A 49 10.03 -3.94 4.78
CA TRP A 49 11.18 -4.10 5.68
C TRP A 49 10.74 -4.34 7.13
N MET A 50 9.77 -3.57 7.62
CA MET A 50 9.20 -3.76 8.97
C MET A 50 8.57 -5.16 9.13
N MET A 51 7.83 -5.63 8.13
CA MET A 51 7.23 -6.96 8.13
C MET A 51 8.29 -8.07 8.17
N ARG A 52 9.35 -7.96 7.34
CA ARG A 52 10.48 -8.89 7.35
C ARG A 52 11.19 -8.91 8.69
N LYS A 53 11.50 -7.74 9.26
CA LYS A 53 12.12 -7.58 10.59
C LYS A 53 11.30 -8.27 11.68
N ALA A 54 10.00 -7.99 11.74
CA ALA A 54 9.15 -8.58 12.76
C ALA A 54 9.06 -10.11 12.68
N ARG A 55 9.05 -10.65 11.47
CA ARG A 55 9.05 -12.11 11.24
C ARG A 55 10.35 -12.75 11.67
N LEU A 56 11.50 -12.12 11.38
CA LEU A 56 12.80 -12.59 11.87
C LEU A 56 12.87 -12.63 13.40
N GLU A 57 12.17 -11.72 14.06
CA GLU A 57 12.04 -11.69 15.52
C GLU A 57 10.95 -12.64 16.08
N GLY A 58 10.33 -13.45 15.22
CA GLY A 58 9.29 -14.41 15.62
C GLY A 58 7.95 -13.76 16.02
N ARG A 59 7.75 -12.48 15.73
CA ARG A 59 6.48 -11.79 16.03
C ARG A 59 5.39 -12.25 15.06
N LYS A 60 4.26 -12.69 15.59
CA LYS A 60 3.05 -12.97 14.80
C LYS A 60 2.37 -11.65 14.42
N ILE A 61 2.77 -11.07 13.29
CA ILE A 61 2.09 -9.90 12.71
C ILE A 61 1.07 -10.37 11.69
N ARG A 62 -0.17 -9.89 11.84
CA ARG A 62 -1.21 -10.06 10.83
C ARG A 62 -0.89 -9.19 9.62
N SER A 63 -0.80 -9.80 8.43
CA SER A 63 -0.65 -9.04 7.19
C SER A 63 -1.86 -8.13 6.96
N ALA A 64 -1.61 -6.97 6.35
CA ALA A 64 -2.68 -6.15 5.82
C ALA A 64 -3.36 -6.88 4.66
N SER A 65 -4.65 -6.65 4.46
CA SER A 65 -5.38 -7.08 3.26
C SER A 65 -5.62 -5.89 2.34
N LEU A 66 -5.41 -6.10 1.03
CA LEU A 66 -5.86 -5.19 -0.02
C LEU A 66 -7.23 -5.64 -0.54
N ASP A 67 -8.21 -5.74 0.38
CA ASP A 67 -9.58 -6.13 0.04
C ASP A 67 -10.44 -4.93 -0.36
N GLU A 68 -11.69 -5.19 -0.80
CA GLU A 68 -12.62 -4.13 -1.19
C GLU A 68 -12.86 -3.13 -0.06
N ARG A 69 -12.92 -3.60 1.19
CA ARG A 69 -13.12 -2.73 2.36
C ARG A 69 -11.94 -1.77 2.53
N TYR A 70 -10.70 -2.23 2.34
CA TYR A 70 -9.52 -1.38 2.36
C TYR A 70 -9.62 -0.29 1.28
N PHE A 71 -10.00 -0.67 0.06
CA PHE A 71 -10.12 0.28 -1.04
C PHE A 71 -11.28 1.27 -0.87
N ASP A 72 -12.40 0.83 -0.33
CA ASP A 72 -13.52 1.70 0.00
C ASP A 72 -13.13 2.72 1.06
N ASN A 73 -12.34 2.34 2.07
CA ASN A 73 -11.83 3.28 3.06
C ASN A 73 -10.89 4.32 2.44
N LEU A 74 -10.09 3.95 1.43
CA LEU A 74 -9.22 4.90 0.73
C LEU A 74 -10.00 5.90 -0.14
N LEU A 75 -11.14 5.49 -0.70
CA LEU A 75 -12.00 6.37 -1.50
C LEU A 75 -12.91 7.24 -0.64
N ASN A 76 -13.41 6.67 0.46
CA ASN A 76 -14.42 7.26 1.32
C ASN A 76 -13.85 7.66 2.67
N TYR A 77 -12.61 8.16 2.70
CA TYR A 77 -11.97 8.64 3.93
C TYR A 77 -12.80 9.78 4.53
N LYS A 78 -13.82 9.44 5.31
CA LYS A 78 -14.56 10.36 6.15
C LYS A 78 -13.58 10.73 7.25
N ARG A 79 -13.02 11.93 7.12
CA ARG A 79 -12.27 12.59 8.18
C ARG A 79 -13.15 12.55 9.43
N PHE A 80 -12.90 11.60 10.34
CA PHE A 80 -13.42 11.71 11.69
C PHE A 80 -12.75 12.96 12.26
N GLN A 81 -13.46 14.07 12.19
CA GLN A 81 -13.18 15.24 13.02
C GLN A 81 -13.54 14.81 14.44
N TYR A 82 -12.52 14.40 15.20
CA TYR A 82 -12.56 14.46 16.65
C TYR A 82 -11.87 15.75 17.08
#